data_AF-A0A3R5WZC0-F1
#
_entry.id   AF-A0A3R5WZC0-F1
#
_cell.length_a   1.000
_cell.length_b   1.000
_cell.length_c   1.000
_cell.angle_alpha   90.00
_cell.angle_beta   90.00
_cell.angle_gamma   90.00
#
_symmetry.space_group_name_H-M   'P 1'
#
loop_
_entity.id
_entity.type
_entity.pdbx_description
1 polymer ?
#
loop_
_entity_poly.entity_id
_entity_poly.type
_entity_poly.pdbx_seq_one_letter_code
_entity_poly.pdbx_strand_id
1 'polypeptide(L)'
;MKKFAIIAIIIVIIDQVSKIYIKTHFGINSEAFDIFDWFKIVFVENPGMAYGMNWGGPLGKSLLAILRWVMCGAIVWAVTIGPWKKYMKNNYFAIPMSFILAGALGNVIDSTFYGIMFDSGTTWNTELLQWNRWYAGVSQLNFEGYAPLFQGCVVDMLYFPLFSYYIPDAIPIIGGTEGVFFSPVFNVADSAISVGGALLLIFQKKAFH
;
A
#
# COMPACT_ATOMS: atom_id res chain seq x y z
N MET A 1 -16.94 -18.81 -3.41
CA MET A 1 -17.41 -17.40 -3.47
C MET A 1 -17.60 -16.76 -2.10
N LYS A 2 -18.48 -17.24 -1.22
CA LYS A 2 -18.66 -16.65 0.13
C LYS A 2 -17.35 -16.50 0.92
N LYS A 3 -16.56 -17.57 1.01
CA LYS A 3 -15.25 -17.57 1.69
C LYS A 3 -14.29 -16.50 1.15
N PHE A 4 -14.16 -16.43 -0.17
CA PHE A 4 -13.31 -15.44 -0.84
C PHE A 4 -13.70 -14.01 -0.47
N ALA A 5 -15.00 -13.69 -0.52
CA ALA A 5 -15.50 -12.36 -0.17
C ALA A 5 -15.29 -12.06 1.32
N ILE A 6 -15.55 -13.02 2.21
CA ILE A 6 -15.36 -12.85 3.66
C ILE A 6 -13.90 -12.55 4.00
N ILE A 7 -12.96 -13.35 3.48
CA ILE A 7 -11.53 -13.12 3.71
C ILE A 7 -11.14 -11.74 3.18
N ALA A 8 -11.60 -11.39 1.98
CA ALA A 8 -11.25 -10.10 1.39
C ALA A 8 -11.79 -8.91 2.22
N ILE A 9 -13.05 -8.98 2.67
CA ILE A 9 -13.68 -7.96 3.51
C ILE A 9 -12.92 -7.81 4.84
N ILE A 10 -12.58 -8.91 5.49
CA ILE A 10 -11.84 -8.87 6.77
C ILE A 10 -10.49 -8.17 6.60
N ILE A 11 -9.73 -8.52 5.56
CA ILE A 11 -8.42 -7.90 5.30
C ILE A 11 -8.59 -6.40 5.00
N VAL A 12 -9.58 -6.02 4.18
CA VAL A 12 -9.86 -4.60 3.89
C VAL A 12 -10.23 -3.84 5.16
N ILE A 13 -11.03 -4.43 6.06
CA ILE A 13 -11.38 -3.78 7.33
C ILE A 13 -10.13 -3.57 8.18
N ILE A 14 -9.28 -4.59 8.32
CA ILE A 14 -8.03 -4.48 9.10
C ILE A 14 -7.14 -3.38 8.51
N ASP A 15 -6.96 -3.37 7.18
CA ASP A 15 -6.19 -2.35 6.48
C ASP A 15 -6.74 -0.94 6.74
N GLN A 16 -8.02 -0.70 6.48
CA GLN A 16 -8.62 0.62 6.63
C GLN A 16 -8.67 1.11 8.07
N VAL A 17 -8.97 0.23 9.04
CA VAL A 17 -8.92 0.59 10.46
C VAL A 17 -7.50 0.99 10.86
N SER A 18 -6.50 0.21 10.45
CA SER A 18 -5.11 0.51 10.78
C SER A 18 -4.63 1.82 10.17
N LYS A 19 -4.99 2.11 8.91
CA LYS A 19 -4.61 3.35 8.21
C LYS A 19 -5.31 4.59 8.78
N ILE A 20 -6.61 4.51 9.05
CA ILE A 20 -7.35 5.60 9.69
C ILE A 20 -6.75 5.88 11.07
N TYR A 21 -6.45 4.84 11.85
CA TYR A 21 -5.82 5.00 13.16
C TYR A 21 -4.49 5.75 13.06
N ILE A 22 -3.58 5.31 12.18
CA ILE A 22 -2.29 5.99 11.96
C ILE A 22 -2.50 7.45 11.57
N LYS A 23 -3.34 7.73 10.58
CA LYS A 23 -3.55 9.09 10.06
C LYS A 23 -4.18 10.06 11.07
N THR A 24 -4.92 9.54 12.05
CA THR A 24 -5.63 10.33 13.08
C THR A 24 -4.92 10.39 14.44
N HIS A 25 -3.79 9.70 14.60
CA HIS A 25 -3.04 9.66 15.86
C HIS A 25 -1.56 10.03 15.71
N PHE A 26 -0.98 9.90 14.52
CA PHE A 26 0.42 10.17 14.26
C PHE A 26 0.57 11.46 13.44
N GLY A 27 1.57 12.27 13.79
CA GLY A 27 2.01 13.36 12.93
C GLY A 27 2.79 12.79 11.74
N ILE A 28 2.64 13.38 10.56
CA ILE A 28 3.44 12.96 9.40
C ILE A 28 4.93 13.17 9.68
N ASN A 29 5.79 12.20 9.34
CA ASN A 29 7.22 12.22 9.68
C ASN A 29 7.53 12.40 11.18
N SER A 30 6.58 12.05 12.07
CA SER A 30 6.88 11.92 13.50
C SER A 30 7.88 10.80 13.75
N GLU A 31 8.48 10.82 14.94
CA GLU A 31 9.40 9.77 15.37
C GLU A 31 8.75 8.39 15.27
N ALA A 32 9.55 7.40 14.86
CA ALA A 32 9.09 6.03 14.77
C ALA A 32 8.69 5.51 16.15
N PHE A 33 7.54 4.84 16.23
CA PHE A 33 7.13 4.13 17.42
C PHE A 33 7.72 2.72 17.43
N ASP A 34 8.68 2.50 18.31
CA ASP A 34 9.41 1.24 18.40
C ASP A 34 8.56 0.16 19.07
N ILE A 35 8.25 -0.92 18.33
CA ILE A 35 7.60 -2.12 18.88
C ILE A 35 8.67 -3.11 19.34
N PHE A 36 9.64 -3.36 18.47
CA PHE A 36 10.84 -4.14 18.71
C PHE A 36 12.02 -3.51 17.95
N ASP A 37 13.26 -3.93 18.24
CA ASP A 37 14.45 -3.43 17.55
C ASP A 37 14.36 -3.58 16.01
N TRP A 38 13.68 -4.64 15.55
CA TRP A 38 13.49 -4.97 14.13
C TRP A 38 12.12 -4.57 13.57
N PHE A 39 11.23 -3.98 14.39
CA PHE A 39 9.88 -3.57 13.97
C PHE A 39 9.46 -2.24 14.57
N LYS A 40 9.20 -1.28 13.69
CA LYS A 40 8.76 0.07 14.04
C LYS A 40 7.47 0.41 13.31
N ILE A 41 6.63 1.22 13.95
CA ILE A 41 5.49 1.88 13.31
C ILE A 41 5.90 3.30 12.97
N VAL A 42 5.76 3.67 11.71
CA VAL A 42 6.00 5.04 11.22
C VAL A 42 4.73 5.54 10.54
N PHE A 43 4.68 6.83 10.21
CA PHE A 43 3.60 7.35 9.36
C PHE A 43 4.18 7.96 8.09
N VAL A 44 3.92 7.29 6.97
CA VAL A 44 4.30 7.74 5.64
C VAL A 44 3.06 7.82 4.76
N GLU A 45 2.94 8.90 4.00
CA GLU A 45 1.95 9.02 2.94
C GLU A 45 2.61 8.88 1.58
N ASN A 46 2.13 7.89 0.83
CA ASN A 46 2.68 7.51 -0.44
C ASN A 46 1.75 7.92 -1.58
N PRO A 47 2.15 8.92 -2.41
CA PRO A 47 1.39 9.31 -3.58
C PRO A 47 1.41 8.23 -4.69
N GLY A 48 2.00 7.05 -4.47
CA GLY A 48 2.10 5.97 -5.47
C GLY A 48 3.44 5.99 -6.19
N MET A 49 4.49 6.36 -5.47
CA MET A 49 5.79 6.75 -6.00
C MET A 49 6.90 6.19 -5.11
N ALA A 50 7.65 5.22 -5.62
CA ALA A 50 8.79 4.65 -4.90
C ALA A 50 10.07 5.48 -5.14
N TYR A 51 10.98 5.47 -4.16
CA TYR A 51 12.35 5.98 -4.30
C TYR A 51 12.48 7.43 -4.80
N GLY A 52 11.61 8.33 -4.34
CA GLY A 52 11.72 9.78 -4.63
C GLY A 52 11.37 10.19 -6.06
N MET A 53 10.89 9.27 -6.90
CA MET A 53 10.36 9.61 -8.21
C MET A 53 9.13 10.52 -8.08
N ASN A 54 8.93 11.48 -9.00
CA ASN A 54 7.79 12.43 -9.06
C ASN A 54 7.06 12.35 -10.44
N TRP A 55 6.70 11.14 -10.86
CA TRP A 55 6.13 10.85 -12.17
C TRP A 55 4.64 11.23 -12.24
N GLY A 56 4.33 12.09 -13.21
CA GLY A 56 2.96 12.36 -13.66
C GLY A 56 2.14 13.33 -12.80
N GLY A 57 2.65 13.77 -11.64
CA GLY A 57 1.96 14.73 -10.77
C GLY A 57 0.52 14.30 -10.43
N PRO A 58 -0.42 15.27 -10.29
CA PRO A 58 -1.82 14.97 -9.97
C PRO A 58 -2.51 14.10 -11.03
N LEU A 59 -2.20 14.30 -12.32
CA LEU A 59 -2.79 13.51 -13.41
C LEU A 59 -2.32 12.04 -13.34
N GLY A 60 -1.03 11.82 -13.19
CA GLY A 60 -0.44 10.49 -13.04
C GLY A 60 -0.99 9.76 -11.82
N LYS A 61 -1.19 10.50 -10.72
CA LYS A 61 -1.85 9.99 -9.51
C LYS A 61 -3.27 9.50 -9.79
N SER A 62 -4.10 10.34 -10.42
CA SER A 62 -5.47 9.95 -10.77
C SER A 62 -5.51 8.77 -11.73
N LEU A 63 -4.64 8.74 -12.75
CA LEU A 63 -4.54 7.62 -13.68
C LEU A 63 -4.12 6.32 -12.99
N LEU A 64 -3.19 6.37 -12.04
CA LEU A 64 -2.79 5.22 -11.24
C LEU A 64 -3.96 4.70 -10.41
N ALA A 65 -4.74 5.58 -9.78
CA ALA A 65 -5.92 5.17 -9.01
C ALA A 65 -6.99 4.51 -9.90
N ILE A 66 -7.25 5.07 -11.08
CA ILE A 66 -8.17 4.48 -12.07
C ILE A 66 -7.67 3.12 -12.54
N LEU A 67 -6.38 2.99 -12.86
CA LEU A 67 -5.80 1.72 -13.26
C LEU A 67 -5.97 0.64 -12.17
N ARG A 68 -5.80 1.00 -10.90
CA ARG A 68 -6.01 0.07 -9.78
C ARG A 68 -7.47 -0.38 -9.67
N TRP A 69 -8.45 0.49 -9.90
CA TRP A 69 -9.86 0.10 -10.00
C TRP A 69 -10.09 -0.88 -11.16
N VAL A 70 -9.53 -0.60 -12.34
CA VAL A 70 -9.62 -1.50 -13.50
C VAL A 70 -9.03 -2.87 -13.17
N MET A 71 -7.87 -2.92 -12.51
CA MET A 71 -7.26 -4.19 -12.08
C MET A 71 -8.12 -4.95 -11.06
N CYS A 72 -8.70 -4.25 -10.07
CA CYS A 72 -9.64 -4.89 -9.13
C CYS A 72 -10.86 -5.46 -9.86
N GLY A 73 -11.43 -4.69 -10.80
CA GLY A 73 -12.55 -5.14 -11.64
C GLY A 73 -12.18 -6.34 -12.50
N ALA A 74 -10.98 -6.36 -13.08
CA ALA A 74 -10.47 -7.49 -13.87
C ALA A 74 -10.31 -8.75 -13.02
N ILE A 75 -9.79 -8.63 -11.79
CA ILE A 75 -9.70 -9.76 -10.85
C ILE A 75 -11.10 -10.29 -10.52
N VAL A 76 -12.03 -9.41 -10.12
CA VAL A 76 -13.41 -9.79 -9.79
C VAL A 76 -14.09 -10.47 -10.98
N TRP A 77 -13.97 -9.92 -12.18
CA TRP A 77 -14.48 -10.52 -13.41
C TRP A 77 -13.89 -11.92 -13.63
N ALA A 78 -12.55 -12.04 -13.57
CA ALA A 78 -11.84 -13.29 -13.85
C ALA A 78 -12.26 -14.43 -12.92
N VAL A 79 -12.50 -14.14 -11.63
CA VAL A 79 -12.86 -15.15 -10.63
C VAL A 79 -14.37 -15.42 -10.52
N THR A 80 -15.23 -14.55 -11.04
CA THR A 80 -16.70 -14.71 -10.93
C THR A 80 -17.33 -15.31 -12.17
N ILE A 81 -16.98 -14.80 -13.35
CA ILE A 81 -17.56 -15.20 -14.64
C ILE A 81 -16.51 -15.52 -15.70
N GLY A 82 -15.28 -15.06 -15.51
CA GLY A 82 -14.17 -15.23 -16.45
C GLY A 82 -13.40 -16.56 -16.26
N PRO A 83 -12.17 -16.63 -16.80
CA PRO A 83 -11.43 -17.88 -16.97
C PRO A 83 -11.02 -18.55 -15.66
N TRP A 84 -10.96 -17.81 -14.56
CA TRP A 84 -10.50 -18.33 -13.27
C TRP A 84 -11.63 -18.80 -12.36
N LYS A 85 -12.90 -18.63 -12.76
CA LYS A 85 -14.07 -19.10 -12.02
C LYS A 85 -13.96 -20.58 -11.64
N LYS A 86 -13.46 -21.42 -12.55
CA LYS A 86 -13.32 -22.86 -12.32
C LYS A 86 -12.38 -23.21 -11.17
N TYR A 87 -11.36 -22.39 -10.92
CA TYR A 87 -10.37 -22.60 -9.85
C TYR A 87 -10.88 -22.12 -8.47
N MET A 88 -11.96 -21.34 -8.41
CA MET A 88 -12.48 -20.77 -7.16
C MET A 88 -13.06 -21.79 -6.16
N LYS A 89 -13.22 -23.05 -6.56
CA LYS A 89 -13.54 -24.16 -5.65
C LYS A 89 -12.30 -24.65 -4.88
N ASN A 90 -11.11 -24.39 -5.39
CA ASN A 90 -9.85 -24.83 -4.82
C ASN A 90 -9.31 -23.78 -3.85
N ASN A 91 -9.07 -24.16 -2.59
CA ASN A 91 -8.57 -23.24 -1.58
C ASN A 91 -7.15 -22.71 -1.88
N TYR A 92 -6.31 -23.51 -2.58
CA TYR A 92 -4.98 -23.08 -3.01
C TYR A 92 -5.02 -21.94 -4.04
N PHE A 93 -6.18 -21.70 -4.67
CA PHE A 93 -6.40 -20.57 -5.55
C PHE A 93 -7.25 -19.48 -4.88
N ALA A 94 -8.38 -19.87 -4.28
CA ALA A 94 -9.36 -18.92 -3.75
C ALA A 94 -8.84 -18.09 -2.57
N ILE A 95 -8.04 -18.67 -1.68
CA ILE A 95 -7.50 -17.94 -0.52
C ILE A 95 -6.46 -16.91 -0.99
N PRO A 96 -5.41 -17.27 -1.75
CA PRO A 96 -4.44 -16.28 -2.23
C PRO A 96 -5.08 -15.17 -3.08
N MET A 97 -6.05 -15.51 -3.94
CA MET A 97 -6.78 -14.50 -4.71
C MET A 97 -7.58 -13.54 -3.83
N SER A 98 -8.12 -14.00 -2.69
CA SER A 98 -8.81 -13.11 -1.76
C SER A 98 -7.85 -12.12 -1.09
N PHE A 99 -6.61 -12.53 -0.80
CA PHE A 99 -5.57 -11.66 -0.27
C PHE A 99 -5.14 -10.60 -1.30
N ILE A 100 -4.91 -11.01 -2.55
CA ILE A 100 -4.54 -10.09 -3.64
C ILE A 100 -5.64 -9.06 -3.89
N LEU A 101 -6.90 -9.50 -4.01
CA LEU A 101 -8.01 -8.56 -4.20
C LEU A 101 -8.16 -7.62 -3.01
N ALA A 102 -8.06 -8.12 -1.79
CA ALA A 102 -8.21 -7.31 -0.58
C ALA A 102 -7.14 -6.22 -0.48
N GLY A 103 -5.88 -6.58 -0.69
CA GLY A 103 -4.80 -5.60 -0.65
C GLY A 103 -4.90 -4.59 -1.78
N ALA A 104 -5.29 -5.01 -2.99
CA ALA A 104 -5.55 -4.09 -4.08
C ALA A 104 -6.68 -3.10 -3.73
N LEU A 105 -7.79 -3.59 -3.16
CA LEU A 105 -8.91 -2.76 -2.73
C LEU A 105 -8.53 -1.80 -1.61
N GLY A 106 -7.76 -2.23 -0.61
CA GLY A 106 -7.29 -1.36 0.48
C GLY A 106 -6.55 -0.13 -0.04
N ASN A 107 -5.55 -0.33 -0.89
CA ASN A 107 -4.79 0.79 -1.48
C ASN A 107 -5.59 1.62 -2.48
N VAL A 108 -6.62 1.04 -3.11
CA VAL A 108 -7.55 1.76 -3.99
C VAL A 108 -8.46 2.70 -3.21
N ILE A 109 -8.95 2.27 -2.05
CA ILE A 109 -9.81 3.08 -1.17
C ILE A 109 -9.06 4.36 -0.78
N ASP A 110 -7.82 4.24 -0.29
CA ASP A 110 -7.00 5.39 0.09
C ASP A 110 -6.81 6.36 -1.09
N SER A 111 -6.38 5.80 -2.23
CA SER A 111 -6.07 6.59 -3.42
C SER A 111 -7.27 7.34 -3.96
N THR A 112 -8.46 6.76 -3.79
CA THR A 112 -9.72 7.32 -4.28
C THR A 112 -10.30 8.34 -3.32
N PHE A 113 -10.35 8.02 -2.03
CA PHE A 113 -11.21 8.71 -1.07
C PHE A 113 -10.45 9.50 -0.01
N TYR A 114 -9.21 9.15 0.36
CA TYR A 114 -8.57 9.82 1.51
C TYR A 114 -8.34 11.32 1.27
N GLY A 115 -8.15 11.72 0.01
CA GLY A 115 -8.06 13.14 -0.38
C GLY A 115 -9.29 13.95 0.03
N ILE A 116 -10.50 13.37 -0.06
CA ILE A 116 -11.77 14.06 0.26
C ILE A 116 -12.25 13.79 1.70
N MET A 117 -11.71 12.77 2.37
CA MET A 117 -12.15 12.37 3.70
C MET A 117 -11.42 13.10 4.83
N PHE A 118 -10.15 13.46 4.61
CA PHE A 118 -9.28 14.04 5.61
C PHE A 118 -8.99 15.50 5.33
N ASP A 119 -8.82 16.30 6.39
CA ASP A 119 -8.51 17.74 6.31
C ASP A 119 -7.12 18.07 5.75
N SER A 120 -6.17 17.16 5.92
CA SER A 120 -4.76 17.40 5.66
C SER A 120 -4.09 16.13 5.14
N GLY A 121 -3.04 16.32 4.34
CA GLY A 121 -2.35 15.24 3.66
C GLY A 121 -1.29 15.75 2.70
N THR A 122 -0.57 14.80 2.13
CA THR A 122 0.47 15.04 1.13
C THR A 122 -0.15 15.59 -0.16
N THR A 123 0.29 16.78 -0.56
CA THR A 123 -0.25 17.54 -1.70
C THR A 123 0.80 17.78 -2.77
N TRP A 124 0.38 18.09 -3.99
CA TRP A 124 1.30 18.43 -5.07
C TRP A 124 1.70 19.90 -5.03
N ASN A 125 3.00 20.20 -5.02
CA ASN A 125 3.53 21.54 -5.20
C ASN A 125 3.82 21.78 -6.69
N THR A 126 3.07 22.69 -7.31
CA THR A 126 3.18 23.01 -8.74
C THR A 126 4.44 23.79 -9.11
N GLU A 127 5.01 24.57 -8.18
CA GLU A 127 6.21 25.36 -8.42
C GLU A 127 7.46 24.48 -8.41
N LEU A 128 7.53 23.55 -7.47
CA LEU A 128 8.68 22.66 -7.27
C LEU A 128 8.53 21.33 -8.02
N LEU A 129 7.40 21.09 -8.68
CA LEU A 129 7.06 19.84 -9.38
C LEU A 129 7.32 18.59 -8.52
N GLN A 130 6.92 18.65 -7.25
CA GLN A 130 7.12 17.57 -6.29
C GLN A 130 5.98 17.50 -5.29
N TRP A 131 5.85 16.35 -4.64
CA TRP A 131 4.90 16.16 -3.55
C TRP A 131 5.40 16.82 -2.26
N ASN A 132 4.62 17.74 -1.70
CA ASN A 132 4.80 18.23 -0.35
C ASN A 132 4.31 17.18 0.65
N ARG A 133 5.26 16.47 1.26
CA ARG A 133 5.03 15.36 2.20
C ARG A 133 4.99 15.80 3.67
N TRP A 134 4.55 17.02 3.91
CA TRP A 134 4.48 17.61 5.24
C TRP A 134 3.22 18.45 5.41
N TYR A 135 2.63 18.32 6.59
CA TYR A 135 1.59 19.19 7.12
C TYR A 135 1.73 19.24 8.65
N ALA A 136 1.27 20.32 9.26
CA ALA A 136 1.38 20.48 10.71
C ALA A 136 0.29 19.69 11.44
N GLY A 137 0.68 19.05 12.54
CA GLY A 137 -0.26 18.36 13.44
C GLY A 137 -0.66 16.97 12.97
N VAL A 138 -1.84 16.55 13.41
CA VAL A 138 -2.43 15.24 13.15
C VAL A 138 -3.71 15.45 12.34
N SER A 139 -3.87 14.68 11.27
CA SER A 139 -5.00 14.85 10.36
C SER A 139 -6.30 14.36 10.98
N GLN A 140 -7.40 15.04 10.66
CA GLN A 140 -8.74 14.70 11.15
C GLN A 140 -9.61 14.11 10.04
N LEU A 141 -10.39 13.09 10.40
CA LEU A 141 -11.43 12.53 9.54
C LEU A 141 -12.70 13.39 9.66
N ASN A 142 -12.72 14.54 8.98
CA ASN A 142 -13.80 15.53 9.06
C ASN A 142 -14.49 15.83 7.72
N PHE A 143 -14.06 15.17 6.63
CA PHE A 143 -14.57 15.33 5.27
C PHE A 143 -14.42 16.75 4.68
N GLU A 144 -13.51 17.57 5.21
CA GLU A 144 -13.17 18.87 4.59
C GLU A 144 -12.36 18.69 3.31
N GLY A 145 -11.51 17.64 3.27
CA GLY A 145 -10.76 17.23 2.09
C GLY A 145 -9.53 18.09 1.80
N TYR A 146 -8.35 17.47 1.73
CA TYR A 146 -7.10 18.11 1.30
C TYR A 146 -6.83 17.96 -0.21
N ALA A 147 -7.51 17.05 -0.91
CA ALA A 147 -7.31 16.78 -2.33
C ALA A 147 -8.58 16.25 -3.03
N PRO A 148 -8.72 16.42 -4.35
CA PRO A 148 -9.82 15.85 -5.11
C PRO A 148 -9.88 14.31 -5.06
N LEU A 149 -11.03 13.77 -5.47
CA LEU A 149 -11.22 12.33 -5.69
C LEU A 149 -10.10 11.77 -6.60
N PHE A 150 -9.62 10.56 -6.30
CA PHE A 150 -8.49 9.90 -6.98
C PHE A 150 -7.10 10.50 -6.73
N GLN A 151 -6.96 11.49 -5.85
CA GLN A 151 -5.67 12.10 -5.51
C GLN A 151 -5.21 11.85 -4.07
N GLY A 152 -5.91 11.00 -3.32
CA GLY A 152 -5.52 10.63 -1.96
C GLY A 152 -4.20 9.85 -1.92
N CYS A 153 -3.39 10.03 -0.88
CA CYS A 153 -2.18 9.22 -0.69
C CYS A 153 -2.49 7.91 0.03
N VAL A 154 -1.74 6.86 -0.30
CA VAL A 154 -1.78 5.57 0.42
C VAL A 154 -1.07 5.77 1.76
N VAL A 155 -1.66 5.26 2.84
CA VAL A 155 -1.03 5.33 4.17
C VAL A 155 -0.18 4.09 4.39
N ASP A 156 1.12 4.30 4.61
CA ASP A 156 2.10 3.26 4.90
C ASP A 156 2.62 3.41 6.34
N MET A 157 2.80 2.30 7.05
CA MET A 157 3.15 2.35 8.47
C MET A 157 4.08 1.27 9.02
N LEU A 158 4.13 0.10 8.38
CA LEU A 158 4.94 -1.02 8.83
C LEU A 158 6.37 -0.84 8.33
N TYR A 159 7.33 -0.73 9.25
CA TYR A 159 8.74 -0.60 8.94
C TYR A 159 9.56 -1.67 9.66
N PHE A 160 10.33 -2.47 8.90
CA PHE A 160 11.13 -3.58 9.41
C PHE A 160 12.62 -3.38 9.11
N PRO A 161 13.35 -2.54 9.87
CA PRO A 161 14.78 -2.35 9.69
C PRO A 161 15.56 -3.54 10.24
N LEU A 162 15.65 -4.63 9.46
CA LEU A 162 16.14 -5.92 9.97
C LEU A 162 17.62 -5.89 10.39
N PHE A 163 18.48 -5.30 9.57
CA PHE A 163 19.88 -5.07 9.91
C PHE A 163 20.49 -4.00 9.01
N SER A 164 21.44 -3.24 9.55
CA SER A 164 22.25 -2.30 8.77
C SER A 164 23.44 -3.01 8.14
N TYR A 165 23.86 -2.54 6.98
CA TYR A 165 25.08 -3.00 6.31
C TYR A 165 25.95 -1.81 5.94
N TYR A 166 27.26 -2.05 5.93
CA TYR A 166 28.26 -1.14 5.42
C TYR A 166 29.02 -1.84 4.31
N ILE A 167 29.12 -1.20 3.15
CA ILE A 167 29.87 -1.72 2.00
C ILE A 167 31.31 -1.24 2.12
N PRO A 168 32.31 -2.14 2.22
CA PRO A 168 33.71 -1.74 2.35
C PRO A 168 34.18 -0.82 1.21
N ASP A 169 34.99 0.19 1.54
CA ASP A 169 35.53 1.17 0.58
C ASP A 169 36.28 0.54 -0.60
N ALA A 170 36.77 -0.69 -0.43
CA ALA A 170 37.48 -1.44 -1.47
C ALA A 170 36.58 -1.87 -2.66
N ILE A 171 35.25 -1.79 -2.54
CA ILE A 171 34.33 -2.17 -3.61
C ILE A 171 34.12 -0.98 -4.56
N PRO A 172 34.49 -1.10 -5.86
CA PRO A 172 34.29 -0.01 -6.82
C PRO A 172 32.80 0.35 -6.94
N ILE A 173 32.51 1.62 -7.22
CA ILE A 173 31.18 2.18 -7.50
C ILE A 173 30.28 2.32 -6.26
N ILE A 174 30.28 1.36 -5.33
CA ILE A 174 29.35 1.30 -4.19
C ILE A 174 30.04 1.24 -2.80
N GLY A 175 31.37 1.24 -2.76
CA GLY A 175 32.14 1.26 -1.51
C GLY A 175 31.86 2.52 -0.68
N GLY A 176 31.92 2.36 0.63
CA GLY A 176 31.63 3.43 1.61
C GLY A 176 30.14 3.71 1.81
N THR A 177 29.24 2.93 1.20
CA THR A 177 27.80 3.12 1.38
C THR A 177 27.27 2.36 2.58
N GLU A 178 26.43 3.03 3.35
CA GLU A 178 25.65 2.44 4.43
C GLU A 178 24.20 2.27 3.98
N GLY A 179 23.54 1.25 4.51
CA GLY A 179 22.13 1.02 4.24
C GLY A 179 21.47 0.11 5.25
N VAL A 180 20.16 -0.03 5.13
CA VAL A 180 19.34 -0.95 5.92
C VAL A 180 18.77 -2.00 4.99
N PHE A 181 18.95 -3.27 5.34
CA PHE A 181 18.31 -4.37 4.64
C PHE A 181 16.80 -4.30 4.87
N PHE A 182 16.06 -4.05 3.79
CA PHE A 182 14.61 -3.80 3.77
C PHE A 182 14.20 -2.41 4.30
N SER A 183 14.52 -1.37 3.53
CA SER A 183 14.09 0.02 3.79
C SER A 183 12.63 0.39 3.47
N PRO A 184 11.85 -0.36 2.65
CA PRO A 184 10.48 0.05 2.35
C PRO A 184 9.56 0.08 3.57
N VAL A 185 8.74 1.11 3.65
CA VAL A 185 7.57 1.19 4.54
C VAL A 185 6.35 0.76 3.74
N PHE A 186 5.47 -0.03 4.35
CA PHE A 186 4.32 -0.62 3.67
C PHE A 186 3.14 -0.77 4.63
N ASN A 187 2.03 -1.30 4.14
CA ASN A 187 0.82 -1.48 4.93
C ASN A 187 0.28 -2.92 4.90
N VAL A 188 -0.87 -3.12 5.54
CA VAL A 188 -1.55 -4.42 5.59
C VAL A 188 -1.99 -4.87 4.19
N ALA A 189 -2.46 -3.94 3.35
CA ALA A 189 -2.80 -4.22 1.96
C ALA A 189 -1.60 -4.73 1.14
N ASP A 190 -0.42 -4.11 1.24
CA ASP A 190 0.79 -4.56 0.54
C ASP A 190 1.26 -5.94 1.03
N SER A 191 1.12 -6.17 2.34
CA SER A 191 1.37 -7.47 2.97
C SER A 191 0.44 -8.54 2.38
N ALA A 192 -0.85 -8.23 2.23
CA ALA A 192 -1.83 -9.14 1.66
C ALA A 192 -1.52 -9.47 0.19
N ILE A 193 -1.19 -8.48 -0.64
CA ILE A 193 -0.78 -8.70 -2.03
C ILE A 193 0.46 -9.61 -2.08
N SER A 194 1.48 -9.31 -1.28
CA SER A 194 2.75 -10.05 -1.25
C SER A 194 2.55 -11.50 -0.82
N VAL A 195 1.81 -11.74 0.27
CA VAL A 195 1.50 -13.08 0.78
C VAL A 195 0.62 -13.85 -0.22
N GLY A 196 -0.41 -13.22 -0.77
CA GLY A 196 -1.26 -13.85 -1.78
C GLY A 196 -0.47 -14.24 -3.04
N GLY A 197 0.39 -13.35 -3.52
CA GLY A 197 1.30 -13.64 -4.64
C GLY A 197 2.23 -14.82 -4.34
N ALA A 198 2.90 -14.79 -3.18
CA ALA A 198 3.80 -15.86 -2.75
C ALA A 198 3.08 -17.21 -2.64
N LEU A 199 1.87 -17.24 -2.06
CA LEU A 199 1.08 -18.47 -1.95
C LEU A 199 0.68 -19.02 -3.33
N LEU A 200 0.29 -18.18 -4.29
CA LEU A 200 0.00 -18.65 -5.65
C LEU A 200 1.24 -19.20 -6.35
N LEU A 201 2.40 -18.59 -6.14
CA LEU A 201 3.65 -19.05 -6.73
C LEU A 201 4.09 -20.40 -6.13
N ILE A 202 4.10 -20.52 -4.81
CA ILE A 202 4.49 -21.75 -4.10
C ILE A 202 3.54 -22.90 -4.42
N PHE A 203 2.24 -22.64 -4.45
CA PHE A 203 1.21 -23.67 -4.67
C PHE A 203 0.65 -23.69 -6.09
N GLN A 204 1.36 -23.13 -7.07
CA GLN A 204 0.88 -22.96 -8.45
C GLN A 204 0.29 -24.25 -9.04
N LYS A 205 1.02 -25.38 -8.93
CA LYS A 205 0.56 -26.67 -9.44
C LYS A 205 -0.75 -27.11 -8.78
N LYS A 206 -0.89 -26.90 -7.46
CA LYS A 206 -2.12 -27.24 -6.74
C LYS A 206 -3.24 -26.27 -7.01
N ALA A 207 -2.96 -24.99 -7.29
CA ALA A 207 -3.96 -23.95 -7.49
C ALA A 207 -4.66 -24.04 -8.86
N PHE A 208 -3.93 -24.48 -9.90
CA PHE A 208 -4.41 -24.50 -11.29
C PHE A 208 -4.70 -25.90 -11.85
N HIS A 209 -4.59 -26.96 -11.04
CA HIS A 209 -5.11 -28.29 -11.32
C HIS A 209 -6.52 -28.46 -10.74
#